data_AF-A0A3E3IKJ2-F1
#
_entry.id   AF-A0A3E3IKJ2-F1
#
_cell.length_a   1.000
_cell.length_b   1.000
_cell.length_c   1.000
_cell.angle_alpha   90.00
_cell.angle_beta   90.00
_cell.angle_gamma   90.00
#
_symmetry.space_group_name_H-M   'P 1'
#
loop_
_entity.id
_entity.type
_entity.pdbx_description
1 polymer ?
#
loop_
_entity_poly.entity_id
_entity_poly.type
_entity_poly.pdbx_seq_one_letter_code
_entity_poly.pdbx_strand_id
1 'polypeptide(L)'
;MKFESIGKNIRRFRKERGYRQEDLAEMVGLSVNYMGAIERGEKLPSLETFITIVNCLGTSADFILADVLAEGYRVKESLLSEKLSGLSAQQRKEVCAVVDALLKTF
;
A
#
# COMPACT_ATOMS: atom_id res chain seq x y z
N MET A 1 -8.86 15.00 -9.24
CA MET A 1 -8.29 13.97 -8.34
C MET A 1 -6.78 14.16 -8.29
N LYS A 2 -6.18 14.18 -7.10
CA LYS A 2 -4.72 14.31 -6.95
C LYS A 2 -4.07 12.92 -7.10
N PHE A 3 -3.89 12.46 -8.33
CA PHE A 3 -3.28 11.14 -8.61
C PHE A 3 -1.77 11.09 -8.34
N GLU A 4 -1.14 12.23 -8.06
CA GLU A 4 0.26 12.32 -7.64
C GLU A 4 0.58 11.47 -6.40
N SER A 5 -0.38 11.28 -5.50
CA SER A 5 -0.22 10.44 -4.31
C SER A 5 0.00 8.96 -4.66
N ILE A 6 -0.62 8.46 -5.74
CA ILE A 6 -0.43 7.09 -6.24
C ILE A 6 1.04 6.88 -6.58
N GLY A 7 1.63 7.78 -7.37
CA GLY A 7 3.05 7.75 -7.74
C GLY A 7 3.97 7.82 -6.52
N LYS A 8 3.66 8.70 -5.56
CA LYS A 8 4.41 8.82 -4.30
C LYS A 8 4.35 7.54 -3.46
N ASN A 9 3.19 6.88 -3.39
CA ASN A 9 3.03 5.63 -2.66
C ASN A 9 3.78 4.48 -3.36
N ILE A 10 3.72 4.37 -4.70
CA ILE A 10 4.55 3.42 -5.46
C ILE A 10 6.03 3.61 -5.14
N ARG A 11 6.52 4.86 -5.21
CA ARG A 11 7.91 5.21 -4.88
C ARG A 11 8.28 4.84 -3.44
N ARG A 12 7.36 5.08 -2.49
CA ARG A 12 7.56 4.74 -1.07
C ARG A 12 7.77 3.24 -0.91
N PHE A 13 6.82 2.42 -1.37
CA PHE A 13 6.90 0.96 -1.26
C PHE A 13 8.09 0.38 -2.02
N ARG A 14 8.44 0.94 -3.19
CA ARG A 14 9.66 0.54 -3.92
C ARG A 14 10.90 0.70 -3.05
N LYS A 15 11.05 1.86 -2.39
CA LYS A 15 12.19 2.14 -1.51
C LYS A 15 12.20 1.25 -0.27
N GLU A 16 11.04 0.97 0.33
CA GLU A 16 10.92 0.05 1.47
C GLU A 16 11.38 -1.37 1.13
N ARG A 17 11.22 -1.78 -0.14
CA ARG A 17 11.75 -3.05 -0.66
C ARG A 17 13.24 -3.02 -1.03
N GLY A 18 13.90 -1.87 -0.90
CA GLY A 18 15.29 -1.70 -1.28
C GLY A 18 15.53 -1.67 -2.80
N TYR A 19 14.48 -1.56 -3.61
CA TYR A 19 14.59 -1.56 -5.05
C TYR A 19 15.03 -0.19 -5.58
N ARG A 20 15.98 -0.20 -6.52
CA ARG A 20 16.25 0.93 -7.40
C ARG A 20 15.10 1.08 -8.40
N GLN A 21 15.03 2.24 -9.04
CA GLN A 21 13.96 2.51 -10.02
C GLN A 21 14.09 1.61 -11.26
N GLU A 22 15.33 1.28 -11.64
CA GLU A 22 15.65 0.32 -12.70
C GLU A 22 15.13 -1.08 -12.36
N ASP A 23 15.33 -1.56 -11.14
CA ASP A 23 14.89 -2.88 -10.70
C ASP A 23 13.37 -3.02 -10.86
N LEU A 24 12.58 -2.06 -10.35
CA LEU A 24 11.12 -2.11 -10.49
C LEU A 24 10.66 -1.97 -11.95
N ALA A 25 11.34 -1.14 -12.74
CA ALA A 25 11.03 -1.00 -14.15
C ALA A 25 11.25 -2.33 -14.89
N GLU A 26 12.35 -3.02 -14.62
CA GLU A 26 12.66 -4.34 -15.19
C GLU A 26 11.62 -5.39 -14.76
N MET A 27 11.30 -5.49 -13.47
CA MET A 27 10.31 -6.43 -12.94
C MET A 27 8.91 -6.27 -13.58
N VAL A 28 8.54 -5.04 -13.95
CA VAL A 28 7.21 -4.72 -14.52
C VAL A 28 7.25 -4.68 -16.05
N GLY A 29 8.44 -4.80 -16.68
CA GLY A 29 8.59 -4.73 -18.13
C GLY A 29 8.42 -3.32 -18.71
N LEU A 30 8.86 -2.29 -17.98
CA LEU A 30 8.75 -0.88 -18.35
C LEU A 30 10.11 -0.23 -18.56
N SER A 31 10.12 0.91 -19.25
CA SER A 31 11.31 1.76 -19.24
C SER A 31 11.48 2.45 -17.89
N VAL A 32 12.73 2.65 -17.47
CA VAL A 32 13.09 3.38 -16.24
C VAL A 32 12.48 4.78 -16.24
N ASN A 33 12.49 5.45 -17.40
CA ASN A 33 11.89 6.78 -17.59
C ASN A 33 10.39 6.77 -17.34
N TYR A 34 9.67 5.78 -17.86
CA TYR A 34 8.23 5.66 -17.64
C TYR A 34 7.91 5.34 -16.17
N MET A 35 8.66 4.44 -15.54
CA MET A 35 8.55 4.19 -14.09
C MET A 35 8.75 5.48 -13.28
N GLY A 36 9.73 6.30 -13.67
CA GLY A 36 9.99 7.60 -13.01
C GLY A 36 8.86 8.61 -13.20
N ALA A 37 8.29 8.67 -14.40
CA ALA A 37 7.14 9.52 -14.67
C ALA A 37 5.91 9.08 -13.86
N ILE A 38 5.71 7.77 -13.67
CA ILE A 38 4.68 7.23 -12.78
C ILE A 38 4.93 7.67 -11.34
N GLU A 39 6.14 7.47 -10.82
CA GLU A 39 6.48 7.81 -9.43
C GLU A 39 6.38 9.30 -9.10
N ARG A 40 6.59 10.17 -10.08
CA ARG A 40 6.40 11.62 -9.95
C ARG A 40 4.95 12.06 -10.16
N GLY A 41 4.06 11.16 -10.58
CA GLY A 41 2.66 11.47 -10.89
C GLY A 41 2.44 12.16 -12.23
N GLU A 42 3.46 12.23 -13.08
CA GLU A 42 3.41 12.84 -14.42
C GLU A 42 2.67 11.94 -15.43
N LYS A 43 2.68 10.63 -15.19
CA LYS A 43 1.96 9.63 -15.98
C LYS A 43 1.16 8.71 -15.07
N LEU A 44 -0.08 8.46 -15.47
CA LEU A 44 -0.88 7.40 -14.86
C LEU A 44 -0.59 6.08 -15.60
N PRO A 45 -0.26 4.99 -14.89
CA PRO A 45 -0.16 3.67 -15.51
C PRO A 45 -1.54 3.19 -15.99
N SER A 46 -1.57 2.26 -16.94
CA SER A 46 -2.79 1.49 -17.21
C SER A 46 -3.17 0.66 -15.98
N LEU A 47 -4.42 0.19 -15.89
CA LEU A 47 -4.84 -0.69 -14.79
C LEU A 47 -4.00 -1.98 -14.75
N GLU A 48 -3.69 -2.55 -15.91
CA GLU A 48 -2.84 -3.74 -16.02
C GLU A 48 -1.43 -3.46 -15.47
N THR A 49 -0.79 -2.37 -15.89
CA THR A 49 0.50 -1.95 -15.35
C THR A 49 0.44 -1.70 -13.84
N PHE A 50 -0.61 -1.06 -13.36
CA PHE A 50 -0.80 -0.82 -11.93
C PHE A 50 -0.87 -2.13 -11.13
N ILE A 51 -1.65 -3.11 -11.60
CA ILE A 51 -1.76 -4.43 -10.96
C ILE A 51 -0.39 -5.11 -10.91
N THR A 52 0.36 -5.09 -12.01
CA THR A 52 1.72 -5.66 -12.06
C THR A 52 2.65 -4.98 -11.06
N ILE A 53 2.65 -3.64 -10.99
CA ILE A 53 3.44 -2.88 -10.02
C ILE A 53 3.09 -3.31 -8.59
N VAL A 54 1.81 -3.35 -8.24
CA VAL A 54 1.34 -3.71 -6.89
C VAL A 54 1.78 -5.12 -6.52
N ASN A 55 1.68 -6.07 -7.45
CA ASN A 55 2.13 -7.45 -7.26
C ASN A 55 3.65 -7.54 -7.05
N CYS A 56 4.46 -6.87 -7.89
CA CYS A 56 5.92 -6.84 -7.75
C CYS A 56 6.37 -6.20 -6.43
N LEU A 57 5.65 -5.19 -5.97
CA LEU A 57 5.88 -4.54 -4.67
C LEU A 57 5.36 -5.37 -3.49
N GLY A 58 4.57 -6.43 -3.73
CA GLY A 58 3.97 -7.26 -2.70
C GLY A 58 3.17 -6.47 -1.68
N THR A 59 2.43 -5.45 -2.13
CA THR A 59 1.58 -4.58 -1.29
C THR A 59 0.13 -4.69 -1.72
N SER A 60 -0.80 -4.07 -0.98
CA SER A 60 -2.21 -4.01 -1.39
C SER A 60 -2.50 -2.74 -2.18
N ALA A 61 -3.46 -2.82 -3.11
CA ALA A 61 -3.91 -1.67 -3.88
C ALA A 61 -4.41 -0.54 -2.96
N ASP A 62 -5.07 -0.87 -1.84
CA ASP A 62 -5.55 0.09 -0.85
C ASP A 62 -4.44 0.99 -0.30
N PHE A 63 -3.25 0.42 -0.06
CA PHE A 63 -2.13 1.22 0.44
C PHE A 63 -1.58 2.18 -0.61
N ILE A 64 -1.65 1.82 -1.89
CA ILE A 64 -1.26 2.72 -2.98
C ILE A 64 -2.32 3.80 -3.21
N LEU A 65 -3.60 3.43 -3.07
CA LEU A 65 -4.76 4.28 -3.35
C LEU A 65 -5.30 5.03 -2.12
N ALA A 66 -4.63 4.95 -0.97
CA ALA A 66 -5.11 5.46 0.32
C ALA A 66 -5.54 6.93 0.29
N ASP A 67 -4.83 7.77 -0.47
CA ASP A 67 -5.09 9.21 -0.54
C ASP A 67 -6.10 9.60 -1.62
N VAL A 68 -6.59 8.63 -2.41
CA VAL A 68 -7.57 8.87 -3.48
C VAL A 68 -8.90 8.15 -3.25
N LEU A 69 -8.94 7.17 -2.34
CA LEU A 69 -10.16 6.48 -1.93
C LEU A 69 -10.63 6.99 -0.56
N ALA A 70 -11.86 7.50 -0.51
CA ALA A 70 -12.47 7.99 0.74
C ALA A 70 -12.60 6.92 1.84
N GLU A 71 -12.67 5.64 1.44
CA GLU A 71 -12.91 4.50 2.33
C GLU A 71 -11.73 3.52 2.41
N GLY A 72 -10.58 3.81 1.78
CA GLY A 72 -9.50 2.83 1.59
C GLY A 72 -8.93 2.25 2.89
N TYR A 73 -8.74 3.06 3.93
CA TYR A 73 -8.34 2.59 5.26
C TYR A 73 -9.53 2.09 6.12
N ARG A 74 -10.72 2.66 5.91
CA ARG A 74 -11.94 2.29 6.64
C ARG A 74 -12.34 0.85 6.40
N VAL A 75 -12.05 0.27 5.22
CA VAL A 75 -12.35 -1.14 4.95
C VAL A 75 -11.56 -2.08 5.87
N LYS A 76 -10.27 -1.81 6.17
CA LYS A 76 -9.50 -2.62 7.13
C LYS A 76 -9.93 -2.39 8.57
N GLU A 77 -10.28 -1.17 8.95
CA GLU A 77 -10.87 -0.89 10.26
C GLU A 77 -12.22 -1.59 10.44
N SER A 78 -13.04 -1.63 9.39
CA SER A 78 -14.32 -2.32 9.34
C SER A 78 -14.15 -3.84 9.45
N LEU A 79 -13.22 -4.44 8.69
CA LEU A 79 -12.90 -5.87 8.77
C LEU A 79 -12.31 -6.28 10.12
N LEU A 80 -11.46 -5.43 10.71
CA LEU A 80 -10.93 -5.66 12.05
C LEU A 80 -12.06 -5.54 13.09
N SER A 81 -12.89 -4.49 12.99
CA SER A 81 -14.06 -4.29 13.86
C SER A 81 -15.05 -5.45 13.78
N GLU A 82 -15.33 -5.95 12.57
CA GLU A 82 -16.17 -7.12 12.32
C GLU A 82 -15.57 -8.38 12.96
N LYS A 83 -14.28 -8.65 12.74
CA LYS A 83 -13.58 -9.80 13.36
C LYS A 83 -13.54 -9.68 14.88
N LEU A 84 -13.34 -8.48 15.42
CA LEU A 84 -13.35 -8.20 16.86
C LEU A 84 -14.74 -8.37 17.46
N SER A 85 -15.81 -8.06 16.71
CA SER A 85 -17.19 -8.18 17.19
C SER A 85 -17.55 -9.61 17.61
N GLY A 86 -16.98 -10.61 16.92
CA GLY A 86 -17.17 -12.04 17.23
C GLY A 86 -16.30 -12.59 18.36
N LEU A 87 -15.39 -11.80 18.94
CA LEU A 87 -14.46 -12.25 19.99
C LEU A 87 -14.97 -11.96 21.40
N SER A 88 -14.59 -12.84 22.34
CA SER A 88 -14.82 -12.65 23.77
C SER A 88 -13.99 -11.48 24.34
N ALA A 89 -14.40 -10.97 25.51
CA ALA A 89 -13.71 -9.86 26.17
C ALA A 89 -12.21 -10.14 26.44
N GLN A 90 -11.87 -11.40 26.74
CA GLN A 90 -10.49 -11.81 26.99
C GLN A 90 -9.65 -11.78 25.70
N GLN A 91 -10.18 -12.30 24.60
CA GLN A 91 -9.51 -12.27 23.30
C GLN A 91 -9.34 -10.84 22.77
N ARG A 92 -10.32 -9.96 22.98
CA ARG A 92 -10.17 -8.53 22.61
C ARG A 92 -9.05 -7.86 23.41
N LYS A 93 -8.93 -8.16 24.70
CA LYS A 93 -7.81 -7.68 25.54
C LYS A 93 -6.46 -8.15 25.02
N GLU A 94 -6.36 -9.41 24.61
CA GLU A 94 -5.14 -9.98 24.03
C GLU A 94 -4.76 -9.29 22.72
N VAL A 95 -5.74 -9.06 21.83
CA VAL A 95 -5.51 -8.32 20.58
C VAL A 95 -5.06 -6.89 20.86
N CYS A 96 -5.70 -6.18 21.79
CA CYS A 96 -5.27 -4.83 22.17
C CYS A 96 -3.84 -4.83 22.73
N ALA A 97 -3.50 -5.80 23.59
CA ALA A 97 -2.15 -5.90 24.15
C ALA A 97 -1.07 -6.11 23.07
N VAL A 98 -1.37 -6.90 22.03
CA VAL A 98 -0.48 -7.08 20.88
C VAL A 98 -0.33 -5.79 20.09
N VAL A 99 -1.43 -5.09 19.80
CA VAL A 99 -1.39 -3.80 19.10
C VAL A 99 -0.56 -2.79 19.89
N ASP A 100 -0.78 -2.67 21.20
CA ASP A 100 -0.02 -1.78 22.08
C ASP A 100 1.47 -2.13 22.11
N ALA A 101 1.82 -3.42 22.10
CA ALA A 101 3.21 -3.86 22.05
C ALA A 101 3.88 -3.46 20.73
N LEU A 102 3.19 -3.67 19.60
CA LEU A 102 3.70 -3.30 18.27
C LEU A 102 3.87 -1.78 18.12
N LEU A 103 2.94 -0.99 18.67
CA LEU A 103 3.00 0.48 18.62
C LEU A 103 4.09 1.07 19.52
N LYS A 104 4.48 0.39 20.61
CA LYS A 104 5.60 0.81 21.48
C LYS A 104 6.98 0.45 20.94
N THR A 105 7.06 -0.30 19.83
CA THR A 105 8.32 -0.79 19.25
C THR A 105 8.85 0.14 18.14
N PHE A 106 8.22 1.29 17.91
CA PHE A 106 8.64 2.32 16.96
C PHE A 106 8.81 3.69 17.63
#